data_AF-A0A936Y7W4-F1
#
_entry.id   AF-A0A936Y7W4-F1
#
_cell.length_a   1.000
_cell.length_b   1.000
_cell.length_c   1.000
_cell.angle_alpha   90.00
_cell.angle_beta   90.00
_cell.angle_gamma   90.00
#
_symmetry.space_group_name_H-M   'P 1'
#
loop_
_entity.id
_entity.type
_entity.pdbx_description
1 polymer ?
#
loop_
_entity_poly.entity_id
_entity_poly.type
_entity_poly.pdbx_seq_one_letter_code
_entity_poly.pdbx_strand_id
1 'polypeptide(L)' 'MGDGKYAGYEAMIDDLSESLHLHAGMIEFDSIDGKHLKIKAPLPRHMRESLKHLGITNPLKI' A
#
# COMPACT_ATOMS: atom_id res chain seq x y z
N MET A 1 6.80 -0.42 -7.41
CA MET A 1 7.47 -1.71 -7.13
C MET A 1 6.47 -2.85 -7.27
N GLY A 2 6.90 -3.97 -7.83
CA GLY A 2 6.08 -5.17 -8.03
C GLY A 2 5.09 -5.08 -9.19
N ASP A 3 5.28 -4.11 -10.09
CA ASP A 3 4.44 -3.93 -11.28
C ASP A 3 5.12 -4.53 -12.52
N GLY A 4 5.12 -5.86 -12.59
CA GLY A 4 5.72 -6.60 -13.70
C GLY A 4 5.01 -6.38 -15.04
N LYS A 5 3.76 -5.87 -15.03
CA LYS A 5 3.02 -5.60 -16.27
C LYS A 5 3.54 -4.37 -16.99
N TYR A 6 3.82 -3.29 -16.25
CA TYR A 6 4.16 -2.00 -16.84
C TYR A 6 5.66 -1.67 -16.82
N ALA A 7 6.42 -2.26 -15.88
CA ALA A 7 7.86 -2.02 -15.77
C ALA A 7 8.71 -3.31 -15.78
N GLY A 8 8.09 -4.48 -16.06
CA GLY A 8 8.82 -5.74 -16.20
C GLY A 8 9.73 -6.04 -15.00
N TYR A 9 10.98 -6.45 -15.29
CA TYR A 9 11.99 -6.71 -14.27
C TYR A 9 12.45 -5.45 -13.52
N GLU A 10 12.38 -4.27 -14.14
CA GLU A 10 12.75 -2.99 -13.49
C GLU A 10 11.80 -2.63 -12.35
N ALA A 11 10.63 -3.27 -12.29
CA ALA A 11 9.68 -3.11 -11.19
C ALA A 11 10.10 -3.87 -9.91
N MET A 12 11.05 -4.80 -10.02
CA MET A 12 11.51 -5.67 -8.94
C MET A 12 12.75 -5.07 -8.28
N ILE A 13 12.86 -5.23 -6.97
CA ILE A 13 14.04 -4.82 -6.21
C ILE A 13 14.50 -6.04 -5.43
N ASP A 14 15.80 -6.35 -5.54
CA ASP A 14 16.41 -7.45 -4.81
C ASP A 14 16.14 -7.32 -3.30
N ASP A 15 16.01 -8.47 -2.63
CA ASP A 15 15.68 -8.59 -1.20
C ASP A 15 14.29 -8.05 -0.78
N LEU A 16 13.45 -7.63 -1.73
CA LEU A 16 12.08 -7.19 -1.48
C LEU A 16 11.05 -8.06 -2.22
N SER A 17 9.79 -8.02 -1.74
CA SER A 17 8.70 -8.79 -2.32
C SER A 17 8.36 -8.33 -3.75
N GLU A 18 8.20 -9.28 -4.68
CA GLU A 18 7.73 -9.03 -6.05
C GLU A 18 6.24 -8.64 -6.14
N SER A 19 5.47 -8.79 -5.06
CA SER A 19 4.06 -8.39 -5.02
C SER A 19 3.88 -6.89 -5.28
N LEU A 20 2.78 -6.52 -5.96
CA LEU A 20 2.46 -5.14 -6.27
C LEU A 20 2.39 -4.27 -5.01
N HIS A 21 3.20 -3.20 -4.99
CA HIS A 21 3.19 -2.21 -3.93
C HIS A 21 2.19 -1.08 -4.24
N LEU A 22 0.91 -1.43 -4.44
CA LEU A 22 -0.22 -0.51 -4.55
C LEU A 22 -1.31 -0.88 -3.52
N HIS A 23 -1.71 0.06 -2.66
CA HIS A 23 -2.70 -0.18 -1.61
C HIS A 23 -3.71 0.96 -1.55
N ALA A 24 -5.00 0.64 -1.70
CA ALA A 24 -6.09 1.56 -1.40
C ALA A 24 -6.27 1.65 0.12
N GLY A 25 -5.46 2.50 0.77
CA GLY A 25 -5.40 2.57 2.23
C GLY A 25 -6.61 3.19 2.90
N MET A 26 -7.41 3.96 2.16
CA MET A 26 -8.57 4.66 2.70
C MET A 26 -9.59 4.94 1.61
N ILE A 27 -10.87 4.90 1.99
CA ILE A 27 -11.98 5.40 1.19
C ILE A 27 -12.86 6.29 2.06
N GLU A 28 -13.35 7.38 1.47
CA GLU A 28 -14.19 8.38 2.13
C GLU A 28 -15.34 8.71 1.18
N PHE A 29 -16.58 8.60 1.67
CA PHE A 29 -17.78 8.80 0.87
C PHE A 29 -19.00 9.05 1.76
N ASP A 30 -20.02 9.68 1.16
CA ASP A 30 -21.33 9.83 1.79
C ASP A 30 -22.19 8.61 1.46
N SER A 31 -22.72 7.99 2.51
CA SER A 31 -23.65 6.87 2.42
C SER A 31 -25.04 7.34 1.99
N ILE A 32 -25.83 6.43 1.44
CA ILE A 32 -27.21 6.66 1.00
C ILE A 32 -28.10 7.15 2.15
N ASP A 33 -27.79 6.75 3.40
CA ASP A 33 -28.48 7.22 4.61
C ASP A 33 -28.01 8.60 5.11
N GLY A 34 -27.19 9.30 4.32
CA GLY A 34 -26.67 10.64 4.61
C GLY A 34 -25.50 10.67 5.59
N LYS A 35 -24.98 9.51 6.00
CA LYS A 35 -23.80 9.46 6.87
C LYS A 35 -22.52 9.63 6.08
N HIS A 36 -21.64 10.48 6.58
CA HIS A 36 -20.27 10.56 6.09
C HIS A 36 -19.44 9.40 6.66
N LEU A 37 -18.83 8.58 5.79
CA LEU A 37 -18.03 7.43 6.19
C LEU A 37 -16.58 7.58 5.74
N LYS A 38 -15.66 7.25 6.65
CA LYS A 38 -14.22 7.21 6.41
C LYS A 38 -13.66 5.88 6.89
N ILE A 39 -13.28 5.02 5.96
CA ILE A 39 -12.86 3.64 6.24
C ILE A 39 -11.39 3.49 5.87
N LYS A 40 -10.60 2.88 6.76
CA LYS A 40 -9.17 2.62 6.56
C LYS A 40 -8.87 1.13 6.52
N ALA A 41 -7.98 0.71 5.62
CA ALA A 41 -7.49 -0.66 5.55
C ALA A 41 -6.03 -0.73 6.06
N PRO A 42 -5.67 -1.74 6.87
CA PRO A 42 -4.30 -1.91 7.33
C PRO A 42 -3.37 -2.14 6.14
N LEU A 43 -2.13 -1.65 6.25
CA LEU A 43 -1.12 -1.85 5.21
C LEU A 43 -0.84 -3.36 5.02
N PRO A 44 -0.81 -3.91 3.80
CA PRO A 44 -0.49 -5.32 3.53
C PRO A 44 0.86 -5.77 4.12
N ARG A 45 1.00 -7.08 4.38
CA ARG A 45 2.21 -7.64 5.02
C ARG A 45 3.49 -7.32 4.23
N HIS A 46 3.50 -7.55 2.92
CA HIS A 46 4.69 -7.33 2.08
C HIS A 46 5.14 -5.87 2.08
N MET A 47 4.20 -4.93 2.07
CA MET A 47 4.53 -3.51 2.16
C MET A 47 5.09 -3.13 3.54
N ARG A 48 4.55 -3.68 4.63
CA ARG A 48 5.10 -3.43 5.99
C ARG A 48 6.53 -3.94 6.10
N GLU A 49 6.82 -5.10 5.54
CA GLU A 49 8.15 -5.70 5.51
C GLU A 49 9.12 -4.85 4.68
N SER A 50 8.72 -4.42 3.49
CA SER A 50 9.52 -3.53 2.64
C SER A 50 9.81 -2.18 3.31
N LEU A 51 8.81 -1.55 3.93
CA LEU A 51 9.02 -0.28 4.63
C LEU A 51 9.93 -0.44 5.84
N LYS A 52 9.81 -1.55 6.58
CA LYS A 52 10.74 -1.88 7.67
C LYS A 52 12.16 -2.08 7.17
N HIS A 53 12.34 -2.77 6.04
CA HIS A 53 13.65 -2.94 5.40
C HIS A 53 14.28 -1.58 5.03
N LEU A 54 13.46 -0.63 4.57
CA LEU A 54 13.89 0.74 4.26
C LEU A 54 14.05 1.65 5.50
N GLY A 55 13.86 1.14 6.72
CA GLY A 55 13.96 1.93 7.95
C GLY A 55 12.78 2.86 8.24
N ILE A 56 11.66 2.73 7.52
CA ILE A 56 10.47 3.56 7.71
C ILE A 56 9.59 2.94 8.81
N THR A 57 9.55 3.58 9.98
CA THR A 57 8.93 3.03 11.18
C THR A 57 7.49 3.47 11.41
N ASN A 58 7.02 4.51 10.71
CA ASN A 58 5.68 5.07 10.91
C ASN A 58 4.99 5.49 9.60
N PRO A 59 4.54 4.51 8.78
CA PRO A 59 4.11 4.76 7.40
C PRO A 59 2.69 5.33 7.25
N LEU A 60 1.96 5.54 8.34
CA LEU A 60 0.56 6.00 8.32
C LEU A 60 0.35 7.42 8.87
N LYS A 61 1.43 8.15 9.22
CA LYS A 61 1.39 9.60 9.50
C LYS A 61 2.03 10.35 8.32
N ILE A 62 1.30 10.43 7.21
CA ILE A 62 1.57 11.36 6.11
C ILE A 62 0.42 12.36 6.11
#